data_AF-A0A7C4K950-F1
#
_entry.id   AF-A0A7C4K950-F1
#
_cell.length_a   1.000
_cell.length_b   1.000
_cell.length_c   1.000
_cell.angle_alpha   90.00
_cell.angle_beta   90.00
_cell.angle_gamma   90.00
#
_symmetry.space_group_name_H-M   'P 1'
#
loop_
_entity.id
_entity.type
_entity.pdbx_description
1 polymer ?
#
loop_
_entity_poly.entity_id
_entity_poly.type
_entity_poly.pdbx_seq_one_letter_code
_entity_poly.pdbx_strand_id
1 'polypeptide(L)'
;MKDYKTIFEKVESTLISVGSANLSPDRIRAKLDEFKHFEGKTFSDAEYYWILVYVVFYAGFKAATVNAKIDLIRQYFPDYETVAGYDENKADEVLSDPKMIRNRHKVQACIENAKVFKSIVNEYGSFQAYIDSFSPTASFEDLMLLKEELEYRFKGLGRITTYHVMTDIGLPVLKPDRVVCRIFQRLGLIESDKQLLKTVIQGRKFAQATGHPIRYIDIVFATYGHVESQEFGLASGICLEQNPLCSICGVTDYCDYFAQNASRLKTQ
;
A
#
# COMPACT_ATOMS: atom_id res chain seq x y z
N MET A 1 23.27 4.74 14.93
CA MET A 1 21.80 4.65 14.81
C MET A 1 21.39 5.53 13.64
N LYS A 2 20.53 5.08 12.72
CA LYS A 2 20.09 5.90 11.58
C LYS A 2 19.17 7.02 12.09
N ASP A 3 19.33 8.23 11.55
CA ASP A 3 18.51 9.39 11.91
C ASP A 3 17.21 9.38 11.09
N TYR A 4 16.20 8.69 11.61
CA TYR A 4 14.93 8.48 10.91
C TYR A 4 14.22 9.81 10.56
N LYS A 5 14.25 10.79 11.47
CA LYS A 5 13.57 12.06 11.26
C LYS A 5 14.22 12.82 10.10
N THR A 6 15.54 13.02 10.17
CA THR A 6 16.28 13.74 9.12
C THR A 6 16.21 13.02 7.77
N ILE A 7 16.27 11.68 7.75
CA ILE A 7 16.11 10.91 6.51
C ILE A 7 14.74 11.17 5.90
N PHE A 8 13.66 11.11 6.69
CA PHE A 8 12.32 11.31 6.18
C PHE A 8 12.09 12.73 5.65
N GLU A 9 12.46 13.75 6.42
CA GLU A 9 12.33 15.17 6.03
C GLU A 9 13.09 15.45 4.71
N LYS A 10 14.23 14.81 4.48
CA LYS A 10 14.98 14.91 3.22
C LYS A 10 14.29 14.21 2.05
N VAL A 11 13.72 13.02 2.27
CA VAL A 11 12.92 12.30 1.26
C VAL A 11 11.71 13.13 0.85
N GLU A 12 10.95 13.62 1.82
CA GLU A 12 9.75 14.44 1.60
C GLU A 12 10.08 15.76 0.88
N SER A 13 11.07 16.52 1.38
CA SER A 13 11.45 17.80 0.77
C SER A 13 11.95 17.62 -0.66
N THR A 14 12.70 16.55 -0.94
CA THR A 14 13.15 16.22 -2.30
C THR A 14 11.98 15.83 -3.19
N LEU A 15 11.04 15.00 -2.69
CA LEU A 15 9.82 14.65 -3.42
C LEU A 15 9.06 15.92 -3.85
N ILE A 16 8.78 16.82 -2.89
CA ILE A 16 8.06 18.07 -3.16
C ILE A 16 8.85 18.94 -4.13
N SER A 17 10.16 19.10 -3.94
CA SER A 17 11.00 19.91 -4.82
C SER A 17 11.02 19.40 -6.26
N VAL A 18 11.15 18.09 -6.47
CA VAL A 18 11.17 17.48 -7.80
C VAL A 18 9.79 17.53 -8.44
N GLY A 19 8.74 17.21 -7.69
CA GLY A 19 7.36 17.30 -8.16
C GLY A 19 6.94 18.72 -8.53
N SER A 20 7.58 19.72 -7.92
CA SER A 20 7.29 21.15 -8.16
C SER A 20 7.65 21.62 -9.57
N ALA A 21 8.33 20.80 -10.37
CA ALA A 21 8.51 21.05 -11.79
C ALA A 21 7.19 20.96 -12.59
N ASN A 22 6.19 20.22 -12.09
CA ASN A 22 4.92 19.97 -12.81
C ASN A 22 3.67 20.41 -12.03
N LEU A 23 3.75 20.57 -10.70
CA LEU A 23 2.64 21.04 -9.85
C LEU A 23 3.14 22.11 -8.87
N SER A 24 2.25 22.93 -8.30
CA SER A 24 2.68 23.84 -7.24
C SER A 24 3.05 23.06 -5.96
N PRO A 25 4.07 23.51 -5.19
CA PRO A 25 4.42 22.88 -3.92
C PRO A 25 3.24 22.74 -2.97
N ASP A 26 2.37 23.75 -2.90
CA ASP A 26 1.19 23.75 -2.02
C ASP A 26 0.17 22.71 -2.43
N ARG A 27 0.00 22.46 -3.73
CA ARG A 27 -0.88 21.39 -4.22
C ARG A 27 -0.34 20.00 -3.87
N ILE A 28 0.97 19.80 -3.98
CA ILE A 28 1.62 18.53 -3.61
C ILE A 28 1.46 18.29 -2.10
N ARG A 29 1.74 19.31 -1.28
CA ARG A 29 1.56 19.22 0.18
C ARG A 29 0.12 18.94 0.56
N ALA A 30 -0.84 19.67 0.00
CA ALA A 30 -2.25 19.44 0.27
C ALA A 30 -2.67 17.99 -0.05
N LYS A 31 -2.17 17.43 -1.16
CA LYS A 31 -2.42 16.03 -1.54
C LYS A 31 -1.77 15.03 -0.58
N LEU A 32 -0.54 15.28 -0.15
CA LEU A 32 0.11 14.44 0.86
C LEU A 32 -0.60 14.53 2.22
N ASP A 33 -1.06 15.72 2.61
CA ASP A 33 -1.72 15.99 3.89
C ASP A 33 -3.06 15.24 4.04
N GLU A 34 -3.74 14.88 2.95
CA GLU A 34 -4.92 14.01 2.97
C GLU A 34 -4.63 12.68 3.71
N PHE A 35 -3.39 12.19 3.64
CA PHE A 35 -2.97 10.94 4.29
C PHE A 35 -2.60 11.09 5.77
N LYS A 36 -2.54 12.33 6.30
CA LYS A 36 -2.34 12.58 7.75
C LYS A 36 -3.61 12.32 8.57
N HIS A 37 -4.75 12.17 7.92
CA HIS A 37 -6.05 12.00 8.59
C HIS A 37 -6.63 10.59 8.42
N PHE A 38 -5.81 9.66 7.97
CA PHE A 38 -6.26 8.31 7.60
C PHE A 38 -6.22 7.32 8.77
N GLU A 39 -5.35 7.56 9.76
CA GLU A 39 -5.22 6.72 10.95
C GLU A 39 -6.46 6.83 11.85
N GLY A 40 -6.97 5.69 12.31
CA GLY A 40 -8.15 5.64 13.18
C GLY A 40 -9.48 5.93 12.48
N LYS A 41 -9.49 6.05 11.15
CA LYS A 41 -10.73 6.18 10.38
C LYS A 41 -11.55 4.88 10.48
N THR A 42 -12.84 5.01 10.78
CA THR A 42 -13.81 3.92 10.68
C THR A 42 -14.44 3.89 9.29
N PHE A 43 -14.75 2.71 8.79
CA PHE A 43 -15.34 2.52 7.47
C PHE A 43 -16.67 1.77 7.57
N SER A 44 -17.55 2.01 6.60
CA SER A 44 -18.74 1.19 6.40
C SER A 44 -18.37 -0.21 5.89
N ASP A 45 -19.26 -1.19 6.09
CA ASP A 45 -19.06 -2.54 5.57
C ASP A 45 -18.91 -2.56 4.04
N ALA A 46 -19.61 -1.66 3.33
CA ALA A 46 -19.46 -1.49 1.89
C ALA A 46 -18.06 -0.99 1.48
N GLU A 47 -17.49 -0.05 2.22
CA GLU A 47 -16.12 0.43 1.99
C GLU A 47 -15.10 -0.66 2.31
N TYR A 48 -15.25 -1.37 3.43
CA TYR A 48 -14.38 -2.50 3.78
C TYR A 48 -14.40 -3.60 2.72
N TYR A 49 -15.58 -4.01 2.28
CA TYR A 49 -15.73 -5.02 1.24
C TYR A 49 -15.09 -4.56 -0.07
N TRP A 50 -15.34 -3.31 -0.48
CA TRP A 50 -14.71 -2.75 -1.66
C TRP A 50 -13.18 -2.75 -1.55
N ILE A 51 -12.65 -2.45 -0.36
CA ILE A 51 -11.20 -2.54 -0.10
C ILE A 51 -10.66 -3.94 -0.37
N LEU A 52 -11.32 -4.96 0.17
CA LEU A 52 -10.93 -6.36 -0.04
C LEU A 52 -10.98 -6.78 -1.51
N VAL A 53 -11.96 -6.29 -2.28
CA VAL A 53 -12.05 -6.58 -3.72
C VAL A 53 -10.92 -5.91 -4.49
N TYR A 54 -10.72 -4.60 -4.32
CA TYR A 54 -9.75 -3.90 -5.17
C TYR A 54 -8.31 -4.34 -4.88
N VAL A 55 -7.93 -4.57 -3.61
CA VAL A 55 -6.56 -4.97 -3.26
C VAL A 55 -6.17 -6.31 -3.89
N VAL A 56 -7.12 -7.24 -4.02
CA VAL A 56 -6.94 -8.52 -4.74
C VAL A 56 -6.62 -8.25 -6.22
N PHE A 57 -7.31 -7.32 -6.88
CA PHE A 57 -7.00 -6.95 -8.27
C PHE A 57 -5.67 -6.21 -8.43
N TYR A 58 -5.31 -5.37 -7.46
CA TYR A 58 -4.01 -4.67 -7.43
C TYR A 58 -2.81 -5.60 -7.24
N ALA A 59 -2.96 -6.71 -6.50
CA ALA A 59 -1.87 -7.64 -6.24
C ALA A 59 -1.25 -8.19 -7.54
N GLY A 60 -0.02 -7.79 -7.88
CA GLY A 60 0.68 -8.24 -9.09
C GLY A 60 0.27 -7.54 -10.40
N PHE A 61 -0.47 -6.43 -10.34
CA PHE A 61 -0.77 -5.60 -11.51
C PHE A 61 -0.24 -4.17 -11.34
N LYS A 62 -0.01 -3.47 -12.45
CA LYS A 62 0.23 -2.03 -12.41
C LYS A 62 -1.06 -1.32 -11.99
N ALA A 63 -0.96 -0.34 -11.11
CA ALA A 63 -2.10 0.45 -10.65
C ALA A 63 -2.94 1.01 -11.83
N ALA A 64 -2.28 1.56 -12.86
CA ALA A 64 -2.94 2.05 -14.07
C ALA A 64 -3.80 0.99 -14.79
N THR A 65 -3.35 -0.28 -14.81
CA THR A 65 -4.12 -1.38 -15.42
C THR A 65 -5.39 -1.68 -14.66
N VAL A 66 -5.36 -1.61 -13.34
CA VAL A 66 -6.54 -1.86 -12.49
C VAL A 66 -7.47 -0.66 -12.51
N ASN A 67 -6.93 0.56 -12.40
CA ASN A 67 -7.71 1.79 -12.44
C ASN A 67 -8.50 1.96 -13.74
N ALA A 68 -7.92 1.59 -14.88
CA ALA A 68 -8.62 1.61 -16.16
C ALA A 68 -9.84 0.66 -16.23
N LYS A 69 -9.98 -0.27 -15.27
CA LYS A 69 -11.04 -1.28 -15.21
C LYS A 69 -11.85 -1.20 -13.91
N ILE A 70 -11.67 -0.14 -13.12
CA ILE A 70 -12.20 -0.09 -11.75
C ILE A 70 -13.73 -0.09 -11.71
N ASP A 71 -14.37 0.63 -12.64
CA ASP A 71 -15.83 0.68 -12.75
C ASP A 71 -16.40 -0.68 -13.17
N LEU A 72 -15.71 -1.38 -14.08
CA LEU A 72 -16.09 -2.72 -14.49
C LEU A 72 -15.93 -3.75 -13.36
N ILE A 73 -14.84 -3.65 -12.59
CA ILE A 73 -14.64 -4.47 -11.40
C ILE A 73 -15.77 -4.22 -10.40
N ARG A 74 -16.10 -2.96 -10.12
CA ARG A 74 -17.20 -2.60 -9.22
C ARG A 74 -18.56 -3.09 -9.72
N GLN A 75 -18.80 -3.07 -11.03
CA GLN A 75 -20.03 -3.60 -11.62
C GLN A 75 -20.19 -5.11 -11.36
N TYR A 76 -19.09 -5.88 -11.46
CA TYR A 76 -19.11 -7.32 -11.19
C TYR A 76 -19.04 -7.66 -9.70
N PHE A 77 -18.56 -6.76 -8.85
CA PHE A 77 -18.44 -6.97 -7.41
C PHE A 77 -19.07 -5.79 -6.62
N PRO A 78 -20.39 -5.56 -6.73
CA PRO A 78 -21.03 -4.35 -6.22
C PRO A 78 -21.13 -4.31 -4.69
N ASP A 79 -21.43 -5.45 -4.06
CA ASP A 79 -21.62 -5.60 -2.62
C ASP A 79 -21.43 -7.08 -2.21
N TYR A 80 -21.16 -7.32 -0.93
CA TYR A 80 -20.82 -8.66 -0.45
C TYR A 80 -22.04 -9.58 -0.38
N GLU A 81 -23.25 -9.04 -0.21
CA GLU A 81 -24.48 -9.81 -0.12
C GLU A 81 -24.83 -10.45 -1.46
N THR A 82 -24.75 -9.68 -2.54
CA THR A 82 -24.97 -10.09 -3.93
C THR A 82 -23.89 -11.07 -4.36
N VAL A 83 -22.61 -10.72 -4.15
CA VAL A 83 -21.48 -11.54 -4.59
C VAL A 83 -21.39 -12.85 -3.79
N ALA A 84 -21.79 -12.87 -2.52
CA ALA A 84 -21.87 -14.12 -1.75
C ALA A 84 -22.85 -15.13 -2.36
N GLY A 85 -23.83 -14.68 -3.15
CA GLY A 85 -24.76 -15.51 -3.91
C GLY A 85 -24.22 -16.04 -5.24
N TYR A 86 -23.01 -15.65 -5.64
CA TYR A 86 -22.43 -16.07 -6.92
C TYR A 86 -22.02 -17.54 -6.91
N ASP A 87 -22.31 -18.22 -8.02
CA ASP A 87 -21.90 -19.58 -8.34
C ASP A 87 -20.75 -19.60 -9.36
N GLU A 88 -20.30 -20.79 -9.74
CA GLU A 88 -19.22 -20.96 -10.73
C GLU A 88 -19.60 -20.38 -12.12
N ASN A 89 -20.88 -20.43 -12.51
CA ASN A 89 -21.33 -19.86 -13.77
C ASN A 89 -21.07 -18.35 -13.81
N LYS A 90 -21.27 -17.65 -12.69
CA LYS A 90 -20.99 -16.22 -12.60
C LYS A 90 -19.49 -15.93 -12.74
N ALA A 91 -18.60 -16.77 -12.20
CA ALA A 91 -17.17 -16.59 -12.41
C ALA A 91 -16.78 -16.69 -13.89
N ASP A 92 -17.36 -17.64 -14.62
CA ASP A 92 -17.15 -17.79 -16.07
C ASP A 92 -17.73 -16.62 -16.88
N GLU A 93 -18.88 -16.08 -16.47
CA GLU A 93 -19.45 -14.85 -17.05
C GLU A 93 -18.49 -13.66 -16.89
N VAL A 94 -17.97 -13.43 -15.68
CA VAL A 94 -17.01 -12.35 -15.39
C VAL A 94 -15.75 -12.48 -16.26
N LEU A 95 -15.23 -13.71 -16.40
CA LEU A 95 -14.03 -13.99 -17.19
C LEU A 95 -14.25 -13.91 -18.71
N SER A 96 -15.50 -14.03 -19.15
CA SER A 96 -15.88 -13.92 -20.56
C SER A 96 -15.90 -12.47 -21.04
N ASP A 97 -16.05 -11.49 -20.14
CA ASP A 97 -15.98 -10.07 -20.52
C ASP A 97 -14.57 -9.72 -21.05
N PRO A 98 -14.44 -9.26 -22.31
CA PRO A 98 -13.15 -8.91 -22.90
C PRO A 98 -12.47 -7.70 -22.24
N LYS A 99 -13.23 -6.84 -21.57
CA LYS A 99 -12.70 -5.68 -20.83
C LYS A 99 -12.24 -6.05 -19.42
N MET A 100 -12.58 -7.22 -18.90
CA MET A 100 -12.21 -7.63 -17.54
C MET A 100 -10.73 -8.03 -17.42
N ILE A 101 -10.19 -8.01 -16.21
CA ILE A 101 -8.89 -8.64 -15.91
C ILE A 101 -9.13 -10.15 -15.87
N ARG A 102 -8.68 -10.86 -16.90
CA ARG A 102 -8.83 -12.32 -17.05
C ARG A 102 -7.88 -13.08 -16.11
N ASN A 103 -8.20 -13.06 -14.82
CA ASN A 103 -7.49 -13.81 -13.79
C ASN A 103 -8.50 -14.58 -12.94
N ARG A 104 -8.65 -15.87 -13.24
CA ARG A 104 -9.63 -16.76 -12.58
C ARG A 104 -9.43 -16.82 -11.06
N HIS A 105 -8.18 -16.90 -10.59
CA HIS A 105 -7.89 -16.96 -9.15
C HIS A 105 -8.37 -15.71 -8.41
N LYS A 106 -8.28 -14.53 -9.02
CA LYS A 106 -8.74 -13.28 -8.41
C LYS A 106 -10.25 -13.16 -8.38
N VAL A 107 -10.92 -13.51 -9.48
CA VAL A 107 -12.38 -13.53 -9.56
C VAL A 107 -12.93 -14.48 -8.51
N GLN A 108 -12.38 -15.70 -8.43
CA GLN A 108 -12.79 -16.69 -7.44
C GLN A 108 -12.53 -16.20 -6.01
N ALA A 109 -11.36 -15.60 -5.75
CA ALA A 109 -11.04 -15.04 -4.44
C ALA A 109 -12.06 -13.98 -4.02
N CYS A 110 -12.45 -13.04 -4.90
CA CYS A 110 -13.47 -12.04 -4.57
C CYS A 110 -14.84 -12.65 -4.25
N ILE A 111 -15.23 -13.73 -4.94
CA ILE A 111 -16.48 -14.46 -4.69
C ILE A 111 -16.45 -15.17 -3.33
N GLU A 112 -15.37 -15.91 -3.05
CA GLU A 112 -15.19 -16.61 -1.78
C GLU A 112 -15.09 -15.62 -0.61
N ASN A 113 -14.36 -14.52 -0.80
CA ASN A 113 -14.19 -13.46 0.19
C ASN A 113 -15.52 -12.78 0.54
N ALA A 114 -16.45 -12.63 -0.41
CA ALA A 114 -17.78 -12.09 -0.11
C ALA A 114 -18.56 -12.98 0.86
N LYS A 115 -18.44 -14.30 0.72
CA LYS A 115 -19.07 -15.29 1.63
C LYS A 115 -18.46 -15.20 3.03
N VAL A 116 -17.13 -15.13 3.12
CA VAL A 116 -16.40 -14.96 4.39
C VAL A 116 -16.77 -13.64 5.06
N PHE A 117 -16.78 -12.55 4.30
CA PHE A 117 -17.15 -11.22 4.78
C PHE A 117 -18.57 -11.19 5.34
N LYS A 118 -19.54 -11.74 4.60
CA LYS A 118 -20.93 -11.87 5.06
C LYS A 118 -21.04 -12.64 6.37
N SER A 119 -20.29 -13.74 6.51
CA SER A 119 -20.25 -14.52 7.74
C SER A 119 -19.72 -13.71 8.92
N ILE A 120 -18.66 -12.93 8.72
CA ILE A 120 -18.08 -12.07 9.75
C ILE A 120 -19.08 -10.98 10.17
N VAL A 121 -19.72 -10.29 9.20
CA VAL A 121 -20.73 -9.28 9.51
C VAL A 121 -21.90 -9.88 10.31
N ASN A 122 -22.34 -11.10 9.97
CA ASN A 122 -23.40 -11.78 10.72
C ASN A 122 -22.98 -12.16 12.16
N GLU A 123 -21.72 -12.51 12.38
CA GLU A 123 -21.20 -12.93 13.69
C GLU A 123 -20.89 -11.74 14.62
N TYR A 124 -20.28 -10.69 14.08
CA TYR A 124 -19.79 -9.53 14.85
C TYR A 124 -20.72 -8.31 14.77
N GLY A 125 -21.73 -8.35 13.89
CA GLY A 125 -22.64 -7.23 13.61
C GLY A 125 -22.12 -6.21 12.60
N SER A 126 -20.81 -6.11 12.40
CA SER A 126 -20.16 -5.35 11.32
C SER A 126 -18.71 -5.81 11.13
N PHE A 127 -18.09 -5.46 10.01
CA PHE A 127 -16.67 -5.73 9.79
C PHE A 127 -15.77 -4.85 10.67
N GLN A 128 -16.18 -3.61 10.96
CA GLN A 128 -15.48 -2.76 11.95
C GLN A 128 -15.43 -3.44 13.32
N ALA A 129 -16.56 -3.98 13.80
CA ALA A 129 -16.61 -4.67 15.10
C ALA A 129 -15.71 -5.91 15.13
N TYR A 130 -15.58 -6.62 14.00
CA TYR A 130 -14.61 -7.70 13.85
C TYR A 130 -13.17 -7.19 13.99
N ILE A 131 -12.79 -6.10 13.30
CA ILE A 131 -11.46 -5.49 13.44
C ILE A 131 -11.20 -5.05 14.89
N ASP A 132 -12.17 -4.40 15.53
CA ASP A 132 -12.06 -3.88 16.89
C ASP A 132 -11.92 -4.99 17.94
N SER A 133 -12.45 -6.19 17.68
CA SER A 133 -12.33 -7.36 18.57
C SER A 133 -10.88 -7.79 18.82
N PHE A 134 -9.96 -7.41 17.93
CA PHE A 134 -8.52 -7.64 18.08
C PHE A 134 -7.80 -6.52 18.82
N SER A 135 -8.42 -5.36 19.06
CA SER A 135 -7.76 -4.18 19.65
C SER A 135 -6.45 -3.78 18.93
N PRO A 136 -6.42 -3.63 17.59
CA PRO A 136 -5.19 -3.54 16.80
C PRO A 136 -4.34 -2.27 17.05
N THR A 137 -4.86 -1.30 17.81
CA THR A 137 -4.13 -0.09 18.23
C THR A 137 -3.54 -0.20 19.64
N ALA A 138 -3.90 -1.23 20.40
CA ALA A 138 -3.44 -1.43 21.78
C ALA A 138 -2.00 -1.93 21.86
N SER A 139 -1.61 -2.87 20.98
CA SER A 139 -0.26 -3.43 20.92
C SER A 139 0.14 -3.82 19.50
N PHE A 140 1.44 -4.05 19.29
CA PHE A 140 1.92 -4.53 17.98
C PHE A 140 1.57 -6.01 17.78
N GLU A 141 1.51 -6.77 18.87
CA GLU A 141 1.10 -8.17 18.92
C GLU A 141 -0.33 -8.33 18.43
N ASP A 142 -1.27 -7.54 18.97
CA ASP A 142 -2.68 -7.53 18.59
C ASP A 142 -2.88 -7.16 17.11
N LEU A 143 -2.13 -6.18 16.64
CA LEU A 143 -2.11 -5.78 15.23
C LEU A 143 -1.64 -6.92 14.32
N MET A 144 -0.64 -7.70 14.75
CA MET A 144 -0.11 -8.84 13.99
C MET A 144 -1.03 -10.06 14.07
N LEU A 145 -1.76 -10.26 15.17
CA LEU A 145 -2.80 -11.29 15.27
C LEU A 145 -3.94 -11.02 14.28
N LEU A 146 -4.43 -9.78 14.22
CA LEU A 146 -5.42 -9.38 13.22
C LEU A 146 -4.91 -9.63 11.80
N LYS A 147 -3.64 -9.28 11.53
CA LYS A 147 -3.02 -9.53 10.23
C LYS A 147 -3.01 -11.04 9.90
N GLU A 148 -2.65 -11.89 10.85
CA GLU A 148 -2.63 -13.34 10.67
C GLU A 148 -4.03 -13.88 10.35
N GLU A 149 -5.05 -13.44 11.09
CA GLU A 149 -6.44 -13.84 10.84
C GLU A 149 -6.97 -13.37 9.49
N LEU A 150 -6.66 -12.15 9.07
CA LEU A 150 -7.03 -11.65 7.73
C LEU A 150 -6.37 -12.48 6.62
N GLU A 151 -5.09 -12.84 6.77
CA GLU A 151 -4.36 -13.69 5.81
C GLU A 151 -4.89 -15.13 5.78
N TYR A 152 -5.34 -15.66 6.92
CA TYR A 152 -5.93 -16.99 7.01
C TYR A 152 -7.33 -17.06 6.37
N ARG A 153 -8.21 -16.11 6.70
CA ARG A 153 -9.64 -16.16 6.34
C ARG A 153 -9.90 -15.78 4.88
N PHE A 154 -9.15 -14.82 4.33
CA PHE A 154 -9.45 -14.26 3.01
C PHE A 154 -8.49 -14.77 1.94
N LYS A 155 -9.06 -15.28 0.85
CA LYS A 155 -8.31 -15.71 -0.34
C LYS A 155 -7.69 -14.51 -1.06
N GLY A 156 -6.51 -14.71 -1.62
CA GLY A 156 -5.78 -13.66 -2.33
C GLY A 156 -5.13 -12.60 -1.43
N LEU A 157 -5.36 -12.64 -0.12
CA LEU A 157 -4.65 -11.82 0.87
C LEU A 157 -3.36 -12.52 1.32
N GLY A 158 -2.35 -12.57 0.44
CA GLY A 158 -1.02 -13.01 0.83
C GLY A 158 -0.27 -11.98 1.67
N ARG A 159 0.87 -12.38 2.25
CA ARG A 159 1.77 -11.58 3.11
C ARG A 159 1.82 -10.07 2.87
N ILE A 160 2.00 -9.60 1.63
CA ILE A 160 2.06 -8.15 1.30
C ILE A 160 0.66 -7.55 1.12
N THR A 161 -0.26 -8.27 0.45
CA THR A 161 -1.62 -7.80 0.19
C THR A 161 -2.40 -7.58 1.49
N THR A 162 -2.17 -8.38 2.53
CA THR A 162 -2.79 -8.16 3.84
C THR A 162 -2.36 -6.83 4.45
N TYR A 163 -1.06 -6.48 4.37
CA TYR A 163 -0.62 -5.14 4.79
C TYR A 163 -1.23 -4.03 3.94
N HIS A 164 -1.49 -4.27 2.65
CA HIS A 164 -2.18 -3.30 1.80
C HIS A 164 -3.59 -3.00 2.33
N VAL A 165 -4.36 -4.04 2.63
CA VAL A 165 -5.70 -3.92 3.24
C VAL A 165 -5.60 -3.12 4.53
N MET A 166 -4.74 -3.56 5.46
CA MET A 166 -4.58 -2.93 6.77
C MET A 166 -4.21 -1.45 6.67
N THR A 167 -3.30 -1.11 5.77
CA THR A 167 -2.88 0.28 5.54
C THR A 167 -4.04 1.11 4.99
N ASP A 168 -4.84 0.54 4.08
CA ASP A 168 -5.95 1.22 3.42
C ASP A 168 -7.24 1.27 4.27
N ILE A 169 -7.26 0.58 5.40
CA ILE A 169 -8.28 0.72 6.45
C ILE A 169 -7.78 1.52 7.67
N GLY A 170 -6.65 2.22 7.54
CA GLY A 170 -6.17 3.15 8.56
C GLY A 170 -5.49 2.51 9.78
N LEU A 171 -5.09 1.24 9.69
CA LEU A 171 -4.30 0.60 10.75
C LEU A 171 -2.84 1.06 10.72
N PRO A 172 -2.13 1.04 11.87
CA PRO A 172 -0.79 1.60 11.99
C PRO A 172 0.31 0.65 11.45
N VAL A 173 0.16 0.24 10.18
CA VAL A 173 1.16 -0.50 9.40
C VAL A 173 1.52 0.25 8.12
N LEU A 174 2.70 -0.06 7.61
CA LEU A 174 3.16 0.35 6.28
C LEU A 174 3.02 -0.87 5.35
N LYS A 175 2.76 -0.65 4.05
CA LYS A 175 2.75 -1.72 3.05
C LYS A 175 4.17 -2.02 2.57
N PRO A 176 4.78 -3.17 2.90
CA PRO A 176 6.16 -3.49 2.53
C PRO A 176 6.23 -4.01 1.09
N ASP A 177 5.91 -3.15 0.12
CA ASP A 177 6.00 -3.50 -1.30
C ASP A 177 7.43 -3.43 -1.83
N ARG A 178 7.61 -3.82 -3.09
CA ARG A 178 8.91 -3.81 -3.77
C ARG A 178 9.58 -2.43 -3.81
N VAL A 179 8.82 -1.34 -3.73
CA VAL A 179 9.34 0.03 -3.79
C VAL A 179 9.88 0.42 -2.43
N VAL A 180 9.06 0.31 -1.38
CA VAL A 180 9.47 0.63 -0.02
C VAL A 180 10.61 -0.29 0.42
N CYS A 181 10.50 -1.61 0.19
CA CYS A 181 11.57 -2.56 0.50
C CYS A 181 12.89 -2.18 -0.20
N ARG A 182 12.85 -1.82 -1.49
CA ARG A 182 14.05 -1.39 -2.21
C ARG A 182 14.68 -0.15 -1.59
N ILE A 183 13.88 0.87 -1.27
CA ILE A 183 14.41 2.11 -0.66
C ILE A 183 15.03 1.79 0.69
N PHE A 184 14.34 1.01 1.55
CA PHE A 184 14.85 0.66 2.87
C PHE A 184 16.11 -0.20 2.80
N GLN A 185 16.20 -1.10 1.83
CA GLN A 185 17.41 -1.89 1.60
C GLN A 185 18.58 -1.00 1.16
N ARG A 186 18.34 -0.05 0.24
CA ARG A 186 19.36 0.91 -0.22
C ARG A 186 19.84 1.84 0.89
N LEU A 187 18.97 2.17 1.85
CA LEU A 187 19.30 2.93 3.05
C LEU A 187 19.98 2.09 4.15
N GLY A 188 20.17 0.78 3.96
CA GLY A 188 20.75 -0.11 4.96
C GLY A 188 19.84 -0.41 6.15
N LEU A 189 18.52 -0.24 6.00
CA LEU A 189 17.54 -0.47 7.06
C LEU A 189 17.04 -1.93 7.11
N ILE A 190 17.14 -2.63 5.98
CA ILE A 190 16.85 -4.06 5.83
C ILE A 190 17.91 -4.68 4.91
N GLU A 191 18.13 -5.99 5.03
CA GLU A 191 19.10 -6.73 4.22
C GLU A 191 18.47 -7.32 2.95
N SER A 192 17.17 -7.63 2.97
CA SER A 192 16.44 -8.22 1.85
C SER A 192 15.00 -7.75 1.80
N ASP A 193 14.47 -7.62 0.58
CA ASP A 193 13.06 -7.39 0.27
C ASP A 193 12.09 -8.46 0.81
N LYS A 194 12.60 -9.63 1.23
CA LYS A 194 11.82 -10.67 1.91
C LYS A 194 11.55 -10.39 3.38
N GLN A 195 12.21 -9.40 3.99
CA GLN A 195 12.09 -9.07 5.41
C GLN A 195 10.90 -8.13 5.68
N LEU A 196 9.70 -8.54 5.26
CA LEU A 196 8.50 -7.71 5.29
C LEU A 196 8.20 -7.11 6.67
N LEU A 197 8.25 -7.93 7.73
CA LEU A 197 8.01 -7.46 9.10
C LEU A 197 9.05 -6.42 9.53
N LYS A 198 10.33 -6.63 9.16
CA LYS A 198 11.39 -5.67 9.44
C LYS A 198 11.09 -4.35 8.72
N THR A 199 10.68 -4.38 7.45
CA THR A 199 10.27 -3.19 6.69
C THR A 199 9.14 -2.43 7.40
N VAL A 200 8.11 -3.13 7.88
CA VAL A 200 7.00 -2.52 8.65
C VAL A 200 7.50 -1.85 9.93
N ILE A 201 8.39 -2.52 10.68
CA ILE A 201 9.01 -1.97 11.89
C ILE A 201 9.82 -0.71 11.56
N GLN A 202 10.56 -0.68 10.46
CA GLN A 202 11.28 0.52 10.02
C GLN A 202 10.31 1.67 9.70
N GLY A 203 9.19 1.39 9.03
CA GLY A 203 8.12 2.37 8.80
C GLY A 203 7.55 2.95 10.10
N ARG A 204 7.32 2.11 11.12
CA ARG A 204 6.87 2.55 12.45
C ARG A 204 7.91 3.44 13.15
N LYS A 205 9.21 3.16 12.99
CA LYS A 205 10.28 4.01 13.53
C LYS A 205 10.32 5.39 12.85
N PHE A 206 10.07 5.46 11.54
CA PHE A 206 9.89 6.74 10.85
C PHE A 206 8.68 7.52 11.37
N ALA A 207 7.53 6.85 11.51
CA ALA A 207 6.32 7.46 12.06
C ALA A 207 6.57 8.01 13.48
N GLN A 208 7.19 7.21 14.36
CA GLN A 208 7.53 7.62 15.72
C GLN A 208 8.50 8.80 15.75
N ALA A 209 9.57 8.77 14.94
CA ALA A 209 10.59 9.81 14.96
C ALA A 209 10.10 11.16 14.38
N THR A 210 9.14 11.12 13.46
CA THR A 210 8.60 12.32 12.79
C THR A 210 7.33 12.84 13.45
N GLY A 211 6.58 11.99 14.16
CA GLY A 211 5.23 12.28 14.64
C GLY A 211 4.17 12.24 13.53
N HIS A 212 4.50 11.78 12.32
CA HIS A 212 3.53 11.62 11.25
C HIS A 212 2.85 10.23 11.30
N PRO A 213 1.57 10.14 10.90
CA PRO A 213 0.89 8.87 10.71
C PRO A 213 1.64 7.98 9.74
N ILE A 214 1.66 6.67 10.01
CA ILE A 214 2.43 5.74 9.18
C ILE A 214 1.94 5.68 7.73
N ARG A 215 0.66 5.98 7.46
CA ARG A 215 0.14 6.09 6.09
C ARG A 215 0.80 7.23 5.32
N TYR A 216 1.06 8.36 5.98
CA TYR A 216 1.81 9.46 5.39
C TYR A 216 3.24 9.03 5.04
N ILE A 217 3.89 8.31 5.96
CA ILE A 217 5.23 7.74 5.74
C ILE A 217 5.24 6.80 4.53
N ASP A 218 4.28 5.88 4.46
CA ASP A 218 4.10 4.92 3.36
C ASP A 218 3.96 5.62 2.00
N ILE A 219 3.06 6.60 1.89
CA ILE A 219 2.81 7.32 0.63
C ILE A 219 4.04 8.10 0.16
N VAL A 220 4.75 8.77 1.07
CA VAL A 220 5.97 9.52 0.73
C VAL A 220 7.04 8.57 0.18
N PHE A 221 7.33 7.45 0.85
CA PHE A 221 8.33 6.49 0.37
C PHE A 221 7.91 5.77 -0.91
N ALA A 222 6.65 5.33 -1.00
CA ALA A 222 6.13 4.67 -2.19
C ALA A 222 6.22 5.61 -3.41
N THR A 223 5.78 6.86 -3.26
CA THR A 223 5.85 7.87 -4.31
C THR A 223 7.29 8.18 -4.72
N TYR A 224 8.21 8.27 -3.77
CA TYR A 224 9.62 8.57 -4.02
C TYR A 224 10.30 7.55 -4.96
N GLY A 225 9.83 6.30 -4.97
CA GLY A 225 10.39 5.22 -5.80
C GLY A 225 9.45 4.64 -6.86
N HIS A 226 8.23 5.14 -7.01
CA HIS A 226 7.35 4.78 -8.12
C HIS A 226 7.87 5.33 -9.44
N VAL A 227 7.55 4.67 -10.57
CA VAL A 227 8.07 5.06 -11.89
C VAL A 227 7.69 6.49 -12.23
N GLU A 228 6.45 6.86 -11.96
CA GLU A 228 5.91 8.21 -12.11
C GLU A 228 4.79 8.40 -11.08
N SER A 229 4.44 9.65 -10.80
CA SER A 229 3.22 9.99 -10.10
C SER A 229 2.71 11.35 -10.58
N GLN A 230 1.69 11.31 -11.45
CA GLN A 230 1.01 12.53 -11.91
C GLN A 230 0.34 13.28 -10.76
N GLU A 231 -0.15 12.54 -9.75
CA GLU A 231 -0.79 13.10 -8.56
C GLU A 231 0.14 14.01 -7.76
N PHE A 232 1.44 13.68 -7.72
CA PHE A 232 2.46 14.44 -6.98
C PHE A 232 3.46 15.16 -7.92
N GLY A 233 3.14 15.28 -9.22
CA GLY A 233 3.95 16.03 -10.19
C GLY A 233 5.28 15.36 -10.57
N LEU A 234 5.47 14.08 -10.26
CA LEU A 234 6.68 13.34 -10.61
C LEU A 234 6.54 12.71 -12.00
N ALA A 235 7.22 13.29 -13.00
CA ALA A 235 7.37 12.68 -14.33
C ALA A 235 8.25 11.43 -14.32
N SER A 236 9.14 11.32 -13.33
CA SER A 236 9.97 10.14 -13.08
C SER A 236 10.23 10.02 -11.58
N GLY A 237 10.24 8.80 -11.04
CA GLY A 237 10.64 8.54 -9.66
C GLY A 237 12.11 8.82 -9.41
N ILE A 238 12.46 9.02 -8.14
CA ILE A 238 13.82 9.36 -7.73
C ILE A 238 14.61 8.09 -7.42
N CYS A 239 14.06 7.20 -6.59
CA CYS A 239 14.73 5.96 -6.18
C CYS A 239 14.26 4.75 -7.01
N LEU A 240 14.36 4.83 -8.33
CA LEU A 240 13.94 3.78 -9.27
C LEU A 240 14.76 2.50 -9.15
N GLU A 241 14.17 1.38 -9.54
CA GLU A 241 14.86 0.07 -9.58
C GLU A 241 16.07 0.12 -10.52
N GLN A 242 15.88 0.64 -11.73
CA GLN A 242 16.91 0.88 -12.72
C GLN A 242 17.11 2.39 -12.89
N ASN A 243 18.35 2.82 -13.06
CA ASN A 243 18.73 4.23 -13.26
C ASN A 243 18.13 5.20 -12.21
N PRO A 244 18.38 4.99 -10.90
CA PRO A 244 17.92 5.92 -9.87
C PRO A 244 18.58 7.29 -10.02
N LEU A 245 17.81 8.35 -9.82
CA LEU A 245 18.24 9.74 -9.95
C LEU A 245 19.02 10.19 -8.69
N CYS A 246 20.16 9.55 -8.44
CA CYS A 246 20.93 9.76 -7.21
C CYS A 246 21.53 11.17 -7.12
N SER A 247 21.80 11.83 -8.25
CA SER A 247 22.32 13.21 -8.30
C SER A 247 21.37 14.25 -7.69
N ILE A 248 20.07 13.97 -7.68
CA ILE A 248 19.04 14.84 -7.07
C ILE A 248 18.42 14.24 -5.80
N CYS A 249 18.88 13.07 -5.37
CA CYS A 249 18.33 12.38 -4.21
C CYS A 249 18.83 13.04 -2.91
N GLY A 250 17.92 13.57 -2.09
CA GLY A 250 18.28 14.30 -0.87
C GLY A 250 18.87 13.48 0.27
N VAL A 251 18.92 12.14 0.13
CA VAL A 251 19.38 11.20 1.17
C VAL A 251 20.59 10.37 0.77
N THR A 252 21.37 10.80 -0.22
CA THR A 252 22.62 10.14 -0.63
C THR A 252 23.60 9.93 0.52
N ASP A 253 23.72 10.89 1.44
CA ASP A 253 24.58 10.81 2.63
C ASP A 253 24.17 9.68 3.61
N TYR A 254 22.94 9.18 3.49
CA TYR A 254 22.39 8.10 4.34
C TYR A 254 22.25 6.77 3.59
N CYS A 255 22.62 6.73 2.30
CA CYS A 255 22.32 5.65 1.38
C CYS A 255 23.53 4.75 1.13
N ASP A 256 23.50 3.56 1.73
CA ASP A 256 24.53 2.52 1.58
C ASP A 256 24.72 2.13 0.10
N TYR A 257 23.64 2.06 -0.68
CA TYR A 257 23.71 1.80 -2.13
C TYR A 257 24.48 2.89 -2.89
N PHE A 258 24.24 4.17 -2.57
CA PHE A 258 24.97 5.26 -3.22
C PHE A 258 26.44 5.24 -2.85
N ALA A 259 26.77 5.06 -1.56
CA ALA A 259 28.14 4.96 -1.08
C ALA A 259 28.94 3.86 -1.82
N GLN A 260 28.30 2.70 -2.06
CA GLN A 260 28.92 1.57 -2.77
C GLN A 260 29.04 1.77 -4.28
N ASN A 261 28.23 2.64 -4.89
CA ASN A 261 28.13 2.80 -6.35
C ASN A 261 28.48 4.23 -6.84
N ALA A 262 29.05 5.06 -5.97
CA ALA A 262 29.22 6.49 -6.22
C ALA A 262 30.02 6.82 -7.49
N SER A 263 31.04 6.01 -7.83
CA SER A 263 31.85 6.20 -9.04
C SER A 263 31.05 6.04 -10.33
N ARG A 264 30.07 5.13 -10.36
CA ARG A 264 29.19 4.87 -11.51
C ARG A 264 28.01 5.84 -11.57
N LEU A 265 27.49 6.26 -10.42
CA LEU A 265 26.26 7.06 -10.33
C LEU A 265 26.51 8.57 -10.44
N LYS A 266 27.72 9.06 -10.19
CA LYS A 266 28.06 10.49 -10.36
C LYS A 266 28.17 10.94 -11.81
N THR A 267 28.23 9.99 -12.75
CA THR A 267 28.34 10.23 -14.20
C THR A 267 26.99 10.12 -14.94
N GLN A 268 25.90 9.82 -14.22
CA GLN A 268 24.51 9.79 -14.71
C GLN A 268 23.74 11.01 -14.23
#